data_AF-A0A1R4HZK9-F1
#
_entry.id   AF-A0A1R4HZK9-F1
#
_cell.length_a   1.000
_cell.length_b   1.000
_cell.length_c   1.000
_cell.angle_alpha   90.00
_cell.angle_beta   90.00
_cell.angle_gamma   90.00
#
_symmetry.space_group_name_H-M   'P 1'
#
loop_
_entity.id
_entity.type
_entity.pdbx_description
1 polymer ?
#
loop_
_entity_poly.entity_id
_entity_poly.type
_entity_poly.pdbx_seq_one_letter_code
_entity_poly.pdbx_strand_id
1 'polypeptide(L)'
;MDPPREPDDKGPQGGGGESAPVIPVTVTLDTPDDAASIDRATVRVSFTSETREDVLSVPVGALLALPGGGYGVEVVQSGKSGSSKKSGRSGTTQVAVETGLFAGGLVEVSGKGLKAGMKVVVPES
;
A
#
# COMPACT_ATOMS: atom_id res chain seq x y z
N MET A 1 15.50 -34.51 35.38
CA MET A 1 15.35 -33.06 35.20
C MET A 1 16.57 -32.63 34.41
N ASP A 2 16.45 -32.61 33.09
CA ASP A 2 17.49 -32.05 32.24
C ASP A 2 17.53 -30.52 32.40
N PRO A 3 18.71 -29.89 32.46
CA PRO A 3 18.81 -28.44 32.50
C PRO A 3 18.34 -27.82 31.17
N PRO A 4 17.88 -26.55 31.17
CA PRO A 4 17.47 -25.87 29.95
C PRO A 4 18.67 -25.75 29.01
N ARG A 5 18.47 -26.09 27.73
CA ARG A 5 19.48 -25.84 26.69
C ARG A 5 19.61 -24.34 26.50
N GLU A 6 20.80 -23.80 26.75
CA GLU A 6 21.16 -22.44 26.33
C GLU A 6 21.03 -22.33 24.81
N PRO A 7 20.56 -21.20 24.27
CA PRO A 7 20.60 -20.97 22.83
C PRO A 7 22.07 -20.95 22.38
N ASP A 8 22.42 -21.83 21.44
CA ASP A 8 23.74 -21.84 20.81
C ASP A 8 24.01 -20.48 20.15
N ASP A 9 24.82 -19.66 20.80
CA ASP A 9 25.27 -18.35 20.30
C ASP A 9 26.37 -18.57 19.23
N LYS A 10 26.00 -19.18 18.11
CA LYS A 10 26.87 -19.27 16.92
C LYS A 10 26.62 -18.06 16.02
N GLY A 11 27.32 -16.96 16.31
CA GLY A 11 27.49 -15.87 15.36
C GLY A 11 28.04 -16.38 14.01
N PRO A 12 27.59 -15.83 12.87
CA PRO A 12 27.97 -16.36 11.56
C PRO A 12 29.45 -16.05 11.25
N GLN A 13 30.25 -17.11 11.05
CA GLN A 13 31.56 -17.03 10.39
C GLN A 13 31.35 -16.82 8.89
N GLY A 14 32.03 -15.81 8.34
CA GLY A 14 31.77 -15.24 7.03
C GLY A 14 32.08 -16.12 5.82
N GLY A 15 31.25 -15.98 4.78
CA GLY A 15 31.47 -16.44 3.42
C GLY A 15 30.92 -15.39 2.44
N GLY A 16 31.72 -14.98 1.46
CA GLY A 16 31.47 -13.87 0.55
C GLY A 16 30.22 -14.01 -0.32
N GLY A 17 29.14 -13.40 0.13
CA GLY A 17 27.93 -13.03 -0.61
C GLY A 17 27.25 -11.97 0.23
N GLU A 18 26.87 -10.85 -0.38
CA GLU A 18 26.25 -9.71 0.28
C GLU A 18 24.96 -10.18 0.98
N SER A 19 25.10 -10.60 2.24
CA SER A 19 24.03 -11.20 3.01
C SER A 19 23.19 -10.04 3.51
N ALA A 20 21.93 -10.00 3.08
CA ALA A 20 20.99 -8.97 3.50
C ALA A 20 21.00 -8.85 5.04
N PRO A 21 21.01 -7.63 5.59
CA PRO A 21 21.04 -7.44 7.05
C PRO A 21 19.82 -8.11 7.68
N VAL A 22 20.08 -8.98 8.67
CA VAL A 22 19.03 -9.65 9.45
C VAL A 22 18.83 -8.89 10.76
N ILE A 23 17.59 -8.48 11.03
CA ILE A 23 17.21 -7.77 12.27
C ILE A 23 16.35 -8.72 13.12
N PRO A 24 16.84 -9.18 14.29
CA PRO A 24 16.03 -10.01 15.20
C PRO A 24 14.92 -9.16 15.84
N VAL A 25 13.70 -9.70 15.88
CA VAL A 25 12.52 -9.06 16.48
C VAL A 25 11.85 -10.02 17.45
N THR A 26 11.54 -9.53 18.65
CA THR A 26 10.79 -10.25 19.68
C THR A 26 9.39 -9.64 19.82
N VAL A 27 8.36 -10.46 19.83
CA VAL A 27 6.95 -10.04 19.99
C VAL A 27 6.42 -10.65 21.28
N THR A 28 5.80 -9.83 22.13
CA THR A 28 5.16 -10.26 23.38
C THR A 28 3.70 -9.82 23.41
N LEU A 29 2.84 -10.59 24.06
CA LEU A 29 1.46 -10.18 24.33
C LEU A 29 1.44 -9.18 25.49
N ASP A 30 0.65 -8.12 25.37
CA ASP A 30 0.46 -7.15 26.45
C ASP A 30 -0.25 -7.78 27.66
N THR A 31 -1.15 -8.73 27.41
CA THR A 31 -1.90 -9.48 28.42
C THR A 31 -1.78 -11.00 28.20
N PRO A 32 -0.65 -11.63 28.60
CA PRO A 32 -0.42 -13.06 28.36
C PRO A 32 -1.48 -13.99 28.97
N ASP A 33 -2.08 -13.58 30.09
CA ASP A 33 -3.11 -14.36 30.79
C ASP A 33 -4.39 -14.53 29.96
N ASP A 34 -4.69 -13.61 29.04
CA ASP A 34 -5.83 -13.72 28.12
C ASP A 34 -5.65 -14.88 27.11
N ALA A 35 -4.41 -15.31 26.90
CA ALA A 35 -4.05 -16.44 26.05
C ALA A 35 -3.77 -17.73 26.85
N ALA A 36 -3.98 -17.74 28.17
CA ALA A 36 -3.60 -18.87 29.04
C ALA A 36 -4.27 -20.21 28.66
N SER A 37 -5.46 -20.17 28.05
CA SER A 37 -6.16 -21.38 27.58
C SER A 37 -5.83 -21.79 26.15
N ILE A 38 -4.92 -21.07 25.46
CA ILE A 38 -4.56 -21.30 24.07
C ILE A 38 -3.25 -22.10 24.01
N ASP A 39 -3.35 -23.40 23.75
CA ASP A 39 -2.16 -24.25 23.60
C ASP A 39 -1.41 -24.00 22.27
N ARG A 40 -2.14 -23.64 21.20
CA ARG A 40 -1.60 -23.31 19.86
C ARG A 40 -2.50 -22.34 19.13
N ALA A 41 -1.90 -21.35 18.46
CA ALA A 41 -2.59 -20.44 17.56
C ALA A 41 -1.73 -20.10 16.35
N THR A 42 -2.37 -19.88 15.21
CA THR A 42 -1.73 -19.28 14.04
C THR A 42 -1.60 -17.79 14.26
N VAL A 43 -0.38 -17.27 14.18
CA VAL A 43 -0.10 -15.84 14.26
C VAL A 43 0.28 -15.29 12.90
N ARG A 44 -0.13 -14.05 12.63
CA ARG A 44 0.30 -13.29 11.45
C ARG A 44 1.01 -12.04 11.94
N VAL A 45 2.29 -11.93 11.61
CA VAL A 45 3.08 -10.72 11.83
C VAL A 45 3.13 -9.95 10.52
N SER A 46 3.00 -8.63 10.58
CA SER A 46 3.10 -7.75 9.42
C SER A 46 3.90 -6.53 9.80
N PHE A 47 4.86 -6.16 8.97
CA PHE A 47 5.68 -4.96 9.12
C PHE A 47 5.29 -3.98 8.03
N THR A 48 5.03 -2.73 8.42
CA THR A 48 4.86 -1.64 7.46
C THR A 48 6.25 -1.19 7.01
N SER A 49 6.58 -1.42 5.74
CA SER A 49 7.90 -1.05 5.19
C SER A 49 8.00 0.42 4.81
N GLU A 50 6.90 1.01 4.34
CA GLU A 50 6.85 2.38 3.89
C GLU A 50 5.48 2.99 4.20
N THR A 51 5.49 4.26 4.64
CA THR A 51 4.30 5.08 4.83
C THR A 51 4.57 6.43 4.18
N ARG A 52 3.55 6.99 3.53
CA ARG A 52 3.56 8.35 3.01
C ARG A 52 2.41 9.13 3.60
N GLU A 53 2.70 10.30 4.15
CA GLU A 53 1.72 11.22 4.71
C GLU A 53 1.53 12.41 3.77
N ASP A 54 0.37 13.09 3.90
CA ASP A 54 0.04 14.30 3.14
C ASP A 54 0.09 14.16 1.61
N VAL A 55 -0.21 12.96 1.09
CA VAL A 55 -0.25 12.68 -0.36
C VAL A 55 -1.65 12.75 -0.95
N LEU A 56 -1.73 12.96 -2.26
CA LEU A 56 -2.95 12.70 -3.01
C LEU A 56 -2.99 11.21 -3.36
N SER A 57 -4.06 10.53 -2.97
CA SER A 57 -4.26 9.11 -3.27
C SER A 57 -5.54 8.88 -4.06
N VAL A 58 -5.50 7.99 -5.04
CA VAL A 58 -6.68 7.52 -5.78
C VAL A 58 -6.80 6.00 -5.69
N PRO A 59 -8.00 5.42 -5.89
CA PRO A 59 -8.14 3.98 -6.04
C PRO A 59 -7.35 3.46 -7.23
N VAL A 60 -6.73 2.29 -7.11
CA VAL A 60 -5.97 1.69 -8.24
C VAL A 60 -6.83 1.53 -9.49
N GLY A 61 -8.12 1.19 -9.34
CA GLY A 61 -9.06 1.09 -10.46
C GLY A 61 -9.35 2.41 -11.20
N ALA A 62 -8.97 3.56 -10.64
CA ALA A 62 -9.12 4.87 -11.27
C ALA A 62 -7.99 5.18 -12.27
N LEU A 63 -6.90 4.41 -12.25
CA LEU A 63 -5.78 4.62 -13.16
C LEU A 63 -6.14 4.18 -14.58
N LEU A 64 -5.83 5.06 -15.53
CA LEU A 64 -5.98 4.83 -16.95
C LEU A 64 -4.59 4.79 -17.60
N ALA A 65 -4.37 3.83 -18.48
CA ALA A 65 -3.17 3.82 -19.32
C ALA A 65 -3.30 4.89 -20.41
N LEU A 66 -2.30 5.76 -20.54
CA LEU A 66 -2.30 6.82 -21.55
C LEU A 66 -1.63 6.37 -22.86
N PRO A 67 -2.10 6.86 -24.03
CA PRO A 67 -1.40 6.65 -25.30
C PRO A 67 0.00 7.27 -25.24
N GLY A 68 1.03 6.49 -25.54
CA GLY A 68 2.44 6.92 -25.39
C GLY A 68 3.09 6.47 -24.07
N GLY A 69 2.34 5.76 -23.20
CA GLY A 69 2.84 5.20 -21.95
C GLY A 69 2.48 6.04 -20.73
N GLY A 70 2.70 5.46 -19.54
CA GLY A 70 2.37 6.09 -18.26
C GLY A 70 0.89 6.01 -17.89
N TYR A 71 0.55 6.69 -16.81
CA TYR A 71 -0.77 6.65 -16.19
C TYR A 71 -1.44 8.02 -16.18
N GLY A 72 -2.76 8.01 -16.16
CA GLY A 72 -3.59 9.18 -15.94
C GLY A 72 -4.80 8.85 -15.08
N VAL A 73 -5.47 9.89 -14.62
CA VAL A 73 -6.76 9.80 -13.93
C VAL A 73 -7.79 10.65 -14.67
N GLU A 74 -9.03 10.19 -14.69
CA GLU A 74 -10.13 10.96 -15.25
C GLU A 74 -10.83 11.75 -14.15
N VAL A 75 -10.73 13.08 -14.23
CA VAL A 75 -11.26 14.00 -13.23
C VAL A 75 -12.57 14.62 -13.70
N VAL A 76 -13.58 14.69 -12.84
CA VAL A 76 -14.84 15.40 -13.10
C VAL A 76 -14.64 16.92 -12.98
N GLN A 77 -15.03 17.68 -14.00
CA GLN A 77 -15.01 19.15 -13.96
C GLN A 77 -16.08 19.68 -13.00
N SER A 78 -15.69 20.60 -12.11
CA SER A 78 -16.59 21.27 -11.17
C SER A 78 -17.73 21.98 -11.93
N GLY A 79 -18.98 21.59 -11.66
CA GLY A 79 -20.19 22.21 -12.24
C GLY A 79 -21.02 21.29 -13.14
N LYS A 80 -20.56 20.07 -13.47
CA LYS A 80 -21.35 19.07 -14.20
C LYS A 80 -21.57 17.84 -13.33
N SER A 81 -22.41 17.98 -12.32
CA SER A 81 -22.95 16.84 -11.59
C SER A 81 -24.11 16.27 -12.40
N GLY A 82 -23.96 15.05 -12.89
CA GLY A 82 -25.07 14.32 -13.50
C GLY A 82 -24.80 13.84 -14.92
N SER A 83 -24.72 12.52 -15.05
CA SER A 83 -25.09 11.76 -16.23
C SER A 83 -24.28 12.00 -17.51
N SER A 84 -23.36 11.08 -17.81
CA SER A 84 -23.26 10.63 -19.21
C SER A 84 -22.80 9.18 -19.29
N LYS A 85 -23.76 8.29 -19.07
CA LYS A 85 -23.81 7.00 -19.74
C LYS A 85 -23.97 7.34 -21.23
N LYS A 86 -22.97 7.02 -22.06
CA LYS A 86 -22.96 7.12 -23.55
C LYS A 86 -22.38 8.44 -24.12
N SER A 87 -21.43 8.30 -25.05
CA SER A 87 -20.95 9.30 -26.01
C SER A 87 -19.85 10.30 -25.55
N GLY A 88 -18.59 9.96 -25.85
CA GLY A 88 -17.60 10.78 -26.58
C GLY A 88 -17.18 12.19 -26.14
N ARG A 89 -17.84 12.84 -25.18
CA ARG A 89 -17.49 14.19 -24.66
C ARG A 89 -18.18 14.42 -23.31
N SER A 90 -17.88 13.55 -22.33
CA SER A 90 -18.41 13.71 -20.98
C SER A 90 -17.62 14.78 -20.22
N GLY A 91 -18.21 15.40 -19.20
CA GLY A 91 -17.67 16.54 -18.45
C GLY A 91 -16.44 16.23 -17.57
N THR A 92 -15.56 15.38 -18.07
CA THR A 92 -14.36 14.87 -17.42
C THR A 92 -13.13 15.28 -18.22
N THR A 93 -11.98 15.30 -17.56
CA THR A 93 -10.70 15.62 -18.18
C THR A 93 -9.68 14.61 -17.71
N GLN A 94 -8.95 14.02 -18.66
CA GLN A 94 -7.83 13.15 -18.35
C GLN A 94 -6.64 14.00 -17.93
N VAL A 95 -6.05 13.64 -16.80
CA VAL A 95 -4.86 14.28 -16.25
C VAL A 95 -3.78 13.22 -16.15
N ALA A 96 -2.63 13.46 -16.78
CA ALA A 96 -1.47 12.59 -16.65
C ALA A 96 -0.90 12.68 -15.23
N VAL A 97 -0.51 11.52 -14.68
CA VAL A 97 -0.03 11.41 -13.31
C VAL A 97 1.26 10.61 -13.22
N GLU A 98 2.08 10.97 -12.24
CA GLU A 98 3.17 10.14 -11.74
C GLU A 98 2.64 9.34 -10.56
N THR A 99 2.95 8.06 -10.51
CA THR A 99 2.51 7.14 -9.45
C THR A 99 3.64 6.93 -8.44
N GLY A 100 3.30 6.98 -7.15
CA GLY A 100 4.19 6.69 -6.03
C GLY A 100 3.86 5.35 -5.36
N LEU A 101 3.70 5.39 -4.03
CA LEU A 101 3.39 4.21 -3.22
C LEU A 101 2.01 3.62 -3.54
N PHE A 102 1.95 2.30 -3.69
CA PHE A 102 0.72 1.53 -3.75
C PHE A 102 0.47 0.85 -2.41
N ALA A 103 -0.65 1.15 -1.76
CA ALA A 103 -0.99 0.61 -0.45
C ALA A 103 -2.51 0.57 -0.23
N GLY A 104 -3.01 -0.54 0.32
CA GLY A 104 -4.42 -0.64 0.72
C GLY A 104 -5.44 -0.48 -0.42
N GLY A 105 -5.07 -0.84 -1.66
CA GLY A 105 -5.93 -0.63 -2.85
C GLY A 105 -5.93 0.81 -3.39
N LEU A 106 -5.09 1.67 -2.82
CA LEU A 106 -4.86 3.04 -3.27
C LEU A 106 -3.48 3.17 -3.90
N VAL A 107 -3.30 4.25 -4.66
CA VAL A 107 -2.04 4.67 -5.26
C VAL A 107 -1.84 6.16 -5.02
N GLU A 108 -0.66 6.51 -4.53
CA GLU A 108 -0.18 7.88 -4.47
C GLU A 108 -0.02 8.43 -5.89
N VAL A 109 -0.54 9.62 -6.14
CA VAL A 109 -0.44 10.29 -7.43
C VAL A 109 0.01 11.73 -7.28
N SER A 110 0.87 12.16 -8.20
CA SER A 110 1.21 13.57 -8.38
C SER A 110 0.99 13.95 -9.84
N GLY A 111 0.70 15.22 -10.11
CA GLY A 111 0.42 15.65 -11.47
C GLY A 111 0.03 17.12 -11.53
N LYS A 112 0.36 17.77 -12.66
CA LYS A 112 0.01 19.17 -12.87
C LYS A 112 -1.51 19.33 -12.90
N GLY A 113 -2.02 20.20 -12.03
CA GLY A 113 -3.45 20.49 -11.95
C GLY A 113 -4.25 19.56 -11.04
N LEU A 114 -3.62 18.57 -10.38
CA LEU A 114 -4.26 17.79 -9.32
C LEU A 114 -4.25 18.54 -8.00
N LYS A 115 -5.36 18.43 -7.27
CA LYS A 115 -5.59 19.01 -5.94
C LYS A 115 -6.50 18.10 -5.11
N ALA A 116 -6.36 18.19 -3.80
CA ALA A 116 -7.24 17.52 -2.87
C ALA A 116 -8.72 17.93 -3.10
N GLY A 117 -9.64 16.97 -2.94
CA GLY A 117 -11.08 17.18 -3.13
C GLY A 117 -11.58 17.08 -4.57
N MET A 118 -10.70 16.90 -5.55
CA MET A 118 -11.08 16.59 -6.93
C MET A 118 -11.70 15.19 -7.01
N LYS A 119 -12.78 15.04 -7.78
CA LYS A 119 -13.46 13.76 -7.97
C LYS A 119 -12.88 13.03 -9.17
N VAL A 120 -12.51 11.77 -8.98
CA VAL A 120 -12.04 10.87 -10.04
C VAL A 120 -13.10 9.85 -10.41
N VAL A 121 -13.10 9.42 -11.66
CA VAL A 121 -13.96 8.33 -12.14
C VAL A 121 -13.32 7.00 -11.79
N VAL A 122 -14.13 6.07 -11.25
CA VAL A 122 -13.75 4.69 -11.00
C VAL A 122 -14.72 3.80 -11.78
N PRO A 123 -14.26 2.88 -12.63
CA PRO A 123 -15.13 1.93 -13.29
C PRO A 123 -15.74 0.97 -12.26
N GLU A 124 -17.06 0.76 -12.33
CA GLU A 124 -17.72 -0.31 -11.58
C GLU A 124 -17.50 -1.64 -12.32
N SER A 125 -17.19 -2.69 -11.57
CA SER A 125 -16.96 -4.06 -12.05
C SER A 125 -18.27 -4.81 -12.26
#